data_AF-A0AAD2Z6M3-F1
#
_entry.id   AF-A0AAD2Z6M3-F1
#
_cell.length_a   1.000
_cell.length_b   1.000
_cell.length_c   1.000
_cell.angle_alpha   90.00
_cell.angle_beta   90.00
_cell.angle_gamma   90.00
#
_symmetry.space_group_name_H-M   'P 1'
#
loop_
_entity.id
_entity.type
_entity.pdbx_description
1 polymer ?
#
loop_
_entity_poly.entity_id
_entity_poly.type
_entity_poly.pdbx_seq_one_letter_code
_entity_poly.pdbx_strand_id
1 'polypeptide(L)'
;MSEIKVYGLDSSLIHDADPKDGFVVDVVRFNDYVELEKKYQALVGENAAAIEAVRIFSNATEQLTEIIGDEIGMDGVSKLLHGFSIVGSMPATTQALNEIKAQGVDEFAAEMESITDIDSLGKTRKRIAHRFITLATKFAASLRGSHEIKS
;
A
#
# COMPACT_ATOMS: atom_id res chain seq x y z
N MET A 1 -19.22 -14.66 8.95
CA MET A 1 -19.27 -13.52 9.88
C MET A 1 -19.21 -14.08 11.29
N SER A 2 -18.19 -13.72 12.06
CA SER A 2 -18.09 -14.03 13.49
C SER A 2 -19.12 -13.21 14.26
N GLU A 3 -19.69 -13.79 15.31
CA GLU A 3 -20.69 -13.14 16.16
C GLU A 3 -20.03 -12.01 16.99
N ILE A 4 -20.38 -10.75 16.69
CA ILE A 4 -19.86 -9.58 17.43
C ILE A 4 -20.62 -9.47 18.76
N LYS A 5 -19.92 -9.64 19.87
CA LYS A 5 -20.47 -9.42 21.21
C LYS A 5 -20.38 -7.94 21.58
N VAL A 6 -21.52 -7.28 21.75
CA VAL A 6 -21.61 -5.89 22.20
C VAL A 6 -21.80 -5.86 23.70
N TYR A 7 -20.90 -5.18 24.41
CA TYR A 7 -20.99 -4.99 25.86
C TYR A 7 -21.31 -3.53 26.18
N GLY A 8 -22.30 -3.30 27.03
CA GLY A 8 -22.64 -1.96 27.52
C GLY A 8 -21.71 -1.56 28.66
N LEU A 9 -21.07 -0.40 28.55
CA LEU A 9 -20.31 0.24 29.61
C LEU A 9 -20.91 1.63 29.86
N ASP A 10 -20.88 2.10 31.10
CA ASP A 10 -21.25 3.47 31.41
C ASP A 10 -20.25 4.42 30.71
N SER A 11 -20.76 5.41 29.98
CA SER A 11 -19.93 6.40 29.28
C SER A 11 -19.03 7.16 30.23
N SER A 12 -19.35 7.25 31.53
CA SER A 12 -18.49 7.87 32.54
C SER A 12 -17.23 7.05 32.87
N LEU A 13 -17.18 5.78 32.44
CA LEU A 13 -16.03 4.89 32.63
C LEU A 13 -15.06 4.90 31.44
N ILE A 14 -15.40 5.64 30.37
CA ILE A 14 -14.57 5.80 29.18
C ILE A 14 -13.98 7.22 29.23
N HIS A 15 -12.77 7.34 29.77
CA HIS A 15 -11.97 8.56 29.76
C HIS A 15 -10.78 8.42 28.80
N ASP A 16 -10.21 9.55 28.38
CA ASP A 16 -8.98 9.53 27.58
C ASP A 16 -7.88 8.83 28.39
N ALA A 17 -7.18 7.87 27.77
CA ALA A 17 -6.20 7.05 28.45
C ALA A 17 -5.08 7.91 29.07
N ASP A 18 -4.93 7.86 30.39
CA ASP A 18 -3.75 8.39 31.08
C ASP A 18 -2.62 7.33 30.98
N PRO A 19 -1.38 7.73 30.65
CA PRO A 19 -0.23 6.81 30.64
C PRO A 19 -0.01 5.98 31.92
N LYS A 20 -0.66 6.33 33.03
CA LYS A 20 -0.61 5.61 34.31
C LYS A 20 -1.70 4.55 34.50
N ASP A 21 -2.67 4.43 33.60
CA ASP A 21 -3.70 3.40 33.70
C ASP A 21 -3.12 2.02 33.37
N GLY A 22 -3.12 1.12 34.36
CA GLY A 22 -2.45 -0.19 34.31
C GLY A 22 -3.01 -1.18 33.28
N PHE A 23 -4.13 -0.87 32.63
CA PHE A 23 -4.71 -1.62 31.52
C PHE A 23 -5.34 -0.65 30.52
N VAL A 24 -4.64 -0.38 29.41
CA VAL A 24 -5.19 0.37 28.27
C VAL A 24 -5.86 -0.62 27.33
N VAL A 25 -7.18 -0.55 27.23
CA VAL A 25 -7.95 -1.25 26.19
C VAL A 25 -8.49 -0.17 25.26
N ASP A 26 -8.15 -0.24 23.97
CA ASP A 26 -8.71 0.67 22.97
C ASP A 26 -10.19 0.36 22.78
N VAL A 27 -11.04 1.14 23.45
CA VAL A 27 -12.49 1.02 23.35
C VAL A 27 -13.00 2.04 22.33
N VAL A 28 -13.59 1.55 21.24
CA VAL A 28 -14.26 2.39 20.25
C VAL A 28 -15.73 2.52 20.64
N ARG A 29 -16.27 3.75 20.61
CA ARG A 29 -17.70 3.96 20.86
C ARG A 29 -18.51 3.32 19.73
N PHE A 30 -19.59 2.65 20.10
CA PHE A 30 -20.48 2.01 19.12
C PHE A 30 -20.97 2.98 18.04
N ASN A 31 -21.28 4.22 18.39
CA ASN A 31 -21.72 5.24 17.42
C ASN A 31 -20.64 5.58 16.39
N ASP A 32 -19.38 5.68 16.80
CA ASP A 32 -18.25 5.98 15.90
C ASP A 32 -18.04 4.82 14.92
N TYR A 33 -18.18 3.59 15.40
CA TYR A 33 -18.13 2.39 14.56
C TYR A 33 -19.28 2.34 13.56
N VAL A 34 -20.51 2.66 13.97
CA VAL A 34 -21.68 2.73 13.07
C VAL A 34 -21.50 3.82 12.01
N GLU A 35 -20.91 4.96 12.35
CA GLU A 35 -20.63 6.01 11.38
C GLU A 35 -19.52 5.60 10.40
N LEU A 36 -18.46 4.95 10.90
CA LEU A 36 -17.39 4.43 10.07
C LEU A 36 -17.88 3.34 9.10
N GLU A 37 -18.73 2.43 9.57
CA GLU A 37 -19.35 1.39 8.74
C GLU A 37 -20.19 2.01 7.62
N LYS A 38 -20.98 3.05 7.91
CA LYS A 38 -21.74 3.78 6.87
C LYS A 38 -20.84 4.41 5.82
N LYS A 39 -19.74 5.05 6.23
CA LYS A 39 -18.75 5.63 5.30
C LYS A 39 -18.05 4.55 4.48
N TYR A 40 -17.73 3.43 5.10
CA TYR A 40 -17.13 2.28 4.42
C TYR A 40 -18.07 1.69 3.36
N GLN A 41 -19.35 1.49 3.68
CA GLN A 41 -20.35 1.00 2.73
C GLN A 41 -20.56 1.98 1.57
N ALA A 42 -20.57 3.29 1.83
CA ALA A 42 -20.62 4.30 0.78
C ALA A 42 -19.40 4.22 -0.15
N LEU A 43 -18.20 4.10 0.40
CA LEU A 43 -16.95 3.96 -0.36
C LEU A 43 -16.93 2.67 -1.19
N VAL A 44 -17.41 1.55 -0.65
CA VAL A 44 -17.54 0.28 -1.40
C VAL A 44 -18.49 0.45 -2.58
N GLY A 45 -19.62 1.12 -2.38
CA GLY A 45 -20.58 1.43 -3.44
C GLY A 45 -19.99 2.32 -4.54
N GLU A 46 -19.28 3.38 -4.16
CA GLU A 46 -18.60 4.28 -5.09
C GLU A 46 -17.49 3.57 -5.88
N ASN A 47 -16.70 2.71 -5.21
CA ASN A 47 -15.63 1.97 -5.87
C ASN A 47 -16.19 0.92 -6.86
N ALA A 48 -17.29 0.24 -6.52
CA ALA A 48 -17.97 -0.67 -7.44
C ALA A 48 -18.50 0.08 -8.68
N ALA A 49 -19.08 1.27 -8.49
CA ALA A 49 -19.54 2.11 -9.59
C ALA A 49 -18.36 2.62 -10.45
N ALA A 50 -17.23 2.97 -9.84
CA ALA A 50 -16.02 3.37 -10.56
C ALA A 50 -15.44 2.22 -11.39
N ILE A 51 -15.37 1.00 -10.83
CA ILE A 51 -14.93 -0.20 -11.55
C ILE A 51 -15.85 -0.48 -12.74
N GLU A 52 -17.16 -0.38 -12.57
CA GLU A 52 -18.09 -0.56 -13.70
C GLU A 52 -18.00 0.54 -14.74
N ALA A 53 -17.80 1.79 -14.34
CA ALA A 53 -17.54 2.87 -15.27
C ALA A 53 -16.27 2.59 -16.10
N VAL A 54 -15.20 2.11 -15.46
CA VAL A 54 -13.94 1.72 -16.12
C VAL A 54 -14.15 0.53 -17.06
N ARG A 55 -14.93 -0.49 -16.67
CA ARG A 55 -15.24 -1.65 -17.52
C ARG A 55 -16.08 -1.26 -18.73
N ILE A 56 -17.13 -0.46 -18.52
CA ILE A 56 -17.97 0.08 -19.61
C ILE A 56 -17.10 0.91 -20.55
N PHE A 57 -16.22 1.76 -20.01
CA PHE A 57 -15.29 2.56 -20.81
C PHE A 57 -14.31 1.69 -21.60
N SER A 58 -13.74 0.65 -20.98
CA SER A 58 -12.81 -0.31 -21.62
C SER A 58 -13.47 -1.08 -22.77
N ASN A 59 -14.73 -1.49 -22.60
CA ASN A 59 -15.50 -2.15 -23.65
C ASN A 59 -15.95 -1.17 -24.74
N ALA A 60 -16.23 0.07 -24.35
CA ALA A 60 -16.55 1.14 -25.29
C ALA A 60 -15.31 1.51 -26.13
N THR A 61 -14.08 1.41 -25.60
CA THR A 61 -12.84 1.72 -26.32
C THR A 61 -12.62 0.82 -27.54
N GLU A 62 -13.03 -0.45 -27.47
CA GLU A 62 -12.94 -1.41 -28.58
C GLU A 62 -13.93 -1.08 -29.72
N GLN A 63 -15.10 -0.51 -29.39
CA GLN A 63 -16.12 -0.10 -30.37
C GLN A 63 -15.96 1.34 -30.86
N LEU A 64 -15.31 2.22 -30.09
CA LEU A 64 -15.27 3.67 -30.32
C LEU A 64 -14.02 4.16 -31.07
N THR A 65 -13.04 3.31 -31.36
CA THR A 65 -11.82 3.74 -32.07
C THR A 65 -12.11 4.24 -33.50
N GLU A 66 -13.19 3.77 -34.14
CA GLU A 66 -13.66 4.30 -35.43
C GLU A 66 -14.54 5.56 -35.28
N ILE A 67 -15.34 5.68 -34.21
CA ILE A 67 -16.34 6.76 -34.06
C ILE A 67 -15.71 8.04 -33.47
N ILE A 68 -14.76 7.93 -32.54
CA ILE A 68 -14.16 9.06 -31.81
C ILE A 68 -13.24 9.92 -32.70
N GLY A 69 -12.64 9.34 -33.74
CA GLY A 69 -11.79 10.06 -34.69
C GLY A 69 -12.51 11.22 -35.39
N ASP A 70 -13.81 11.06 -35.64
CA ASP A 70 -14.63 12.05 -36.33
C ASP A 70 -15.17 13.17 -35.41
N GLU A 71 -15.28 12.92 -34.09
CA GLU A 71 -16.05 13.81 -33.20
C GLU A 71 -15.19 14.70 -32.27
N ILE A 72 -14.00 14.27 -31.86
CA ILE A 72 -13.08 15.07 -31.01
C ILE A 72 -11.67 15.25 -31.59
N GLY A 73 -11.39 14.61 -32.73
CA GLY A 73 -10.10 14.66 -33.42
C GLY A 73 -8.94 14.02 -32.66
N MET A 74 -7.84 13.76 -33.37
CA MET A 74 -6.61 13.14 -32.84
C MET A 74 -6.00 13.88 -31.63
N ASP A 75 -6.23 15.20 -31.51
CA ASP A 75 -5.75 16.02 -30.39
C ASP A 75 -6.53 15.71 -29.08
N GLY A 76 -7.83 15.39 -29.19
CA GLY A 76 -8.66 14.93 -28.07
C GLY A 76 -8.26 13.54 -27.58
N VAL A 77 -7.96 12.63 -28.51
CA VAL A 77 -7.43 11.28 -28.23
C VAL A 77 -6.09 11.35 -27.50
N SER A 78 -5.19 12.25 -27.92
CA SER A 78 -3.89 12.47 -27.29
C SER A 78 -4.01 12.96 -25.84
N LYS A 79 -4.91 13.92 -25.57
CA LYS A 79 -5.19 14.42 -24.21
C LYS A 79 -5.78 13.35 -23.30
N LEU A 80 -6.64 12.48 -23.84
CA LEU A 80 -7.18 11.33 -23.12
C LEU A 80 -6.07 10.32 -22.78
N LEU A 81 -5.25 9.92 -23.75
CA LEU A 81 -4.12 9.01 -23.52
C LEU A 81 -3.12 9.57 -22.51
N HIS A 82 -2.87 10.89 -22.52
CA HIS A 82 -2.06 11.55 -21.52
C HIS A 82 -2.70 11.49 -20.12
N GLY A 83 -4.01 11.70 -20.02
CA GLY A 83 -4.77 11.49 -18.77
C GLY A 83 -4.69 10.05 -18.26
N PHE A 84 -4.77 9.05 -19.16
CA PHE A 84 -4.60 7.63 -18.83
C PHE A 84 -3.21 7.31 -18.31
N SER A 85 -2.15 7.91 -18.88
CA SER A 85 -0.78 7.72 -18.39
C SER A 85 -0.61 8.22 -16.95
N ILE A 86 -1.27 9.32 -16.59
CA ILE A 86 -1.24 9.88 -15.23
C ILE A 86 -2.01 8.99 -14.24
N VAL A 87 -3.16 8.45 -14.65
CA VAL A 87 -3.97 7.54 -13.81
C VAL A 87 -3.31 6.16 -13.68
N GLY A 88 -2.64 5.66 -14.72
CA GLY A 88 -1.88 4.40 -14.69
C GLY A 88 -0.58 4.50 -13.90
N SER A 89 -0.01 5.70 -13.77
CA SER A 89 1.25 5.97 -13.07
C SER A 89 1.00 6.57 -11.69
N MET A 90 0.17 5.95 -10.85
CA MET A 90 -0.11 6.44 -9.50
C MET A 90 1.16 6.44 -8.64
N PRO A 91 1.76 7.59 -8.31
CA PRO A 91 3.03 7.63 -7.58
C PRO A 91 2.91 6.99 -6.19
N ALA A 92 1.75 7.14 -5.55
CA ALA A 92 1.45 6.52 -4.27
C ALA A 92 1.43 4.98 -4.33
N THR A 93 0.82 4.40 -5.37
CA THR A 93 0.80 2.94 -5.57
C THR A 93 2.18 2.40 -5.90
N THR A 94 2.93 3.08 -6.74
CA THR A 94 4.32 2.73 -7.08
C THR A 94 5.22 2.81 -5.84
N GLN A 95 5.08 3.85 -5.02
CA GLN A 95 5.83 4.01 -3.79
C GLN A 95 5.46 2.93 -2.76
N ALA A 96 4.18 2.60 -2.62
CA ALA A 96 3.72 1.52 -1.76
C ALA A 96 4.29 0.16 -2.19
N LEU A 97 4.25 -0.16 -3.50
CA LEU A 97 4.85 -1.39 -4.04
C LEU A 97 6.37 -1.44 -3.85
N ASN A 98 7.05 -0.31 -4.00
CA ASN A 98 8.48 -0.22 -3.77
C ASN A 98 8.83 -0.41 -2.29
N GLU A 99 8.03 0.13 -1.38
CA GLU A 99 8.20 -0.07 0.06
C GLU A 99 7.99 -1.54 0.44
N ILE A 100 6.94 -2.19 -0.06
CA ILE A 100 6.69 -3.63 0.17
C ILE A 100 7.87 -4.48 -0.33
N LYS A 101 8.40 -4.17 -1.53
CA LYS A 101 9.59 -4.86 -2.06
C LYS A 101 10.82 -4.60 -1.20
N ALA A 102 11.01 -3.36 -0.72
CA ALA A 102 12.14 -3.00 0.12
C ALA A 102 12.10 -3.72 1.48
N GLN A 103 10.92 -3.79 2.11
CA GLN A 103 10.70 -4.54 3.35
C GLN A 103 11.03 -6.03 3.19
N GLY A 104 10.54 -6.67 2.13
CA GLY A 104 10.87 -8.09 1.87
C GLY A 104 12.37 -8.34 1.66
N VAL A 105 13.09 -7.37 1.07
CA VAL A 105 14.55 -7.45 0.91
C VAL A 105 15.29 -7.23 2.24
N ASP A 106 14.81 -6.31 3.07
CA ASP A 106 15.37 -6.05 4.41
C ASP A 106 15.17 -7.27 5.34
N GLU A 107 13.98 -7.87 5.34
CA GLU A 107 13.70 -9.10 6.08
C GLU A 107 14.61 -10.25 5.64
N PHE A 108 14.80 -10.42 4.33
CA PHE A 108 15.73 -11.40 3.79
C PHE A 108 17.18 -11.14 4.22
N ALA A 109 17.60 -9.87 4.23
CA ALA A 109 18.94 -9.49 4.67
C ALA A 109 19.16 -9.77 6.17
N ALA A 110 18.17 -9.48 7.01
CA ALA A 110 18.20 -9.75 8.44
C ALA A 110 18.27 -11.26 8.75
N GLU A 111 17.49 -12.08 8.03
CA GLU A 111 17.54 -13.54 8.15
C GLU A 111 18.91 -14.09 7.71
N MET A 112 19.48 -13.55 6.64
CA MET A 112 20.83 -13.92 6.20
C MET A 112 21.89 -13.51 7.23
N GLU A 113 21.73 -12.37 7.90
CA GLU A 113 22.63 -11.91 8.95
C GLU A 113 22.63 -12.87 10.15
N SER A 114 21.45 -13.30 10.60
CA SER A 114 21.30 -14.26 11.71
C SER A 114 22.02 -15.59 11.43
N ILE A 115 21.98 -16.07 10.19
CA ILE A 115 22.70 -17.28 9.75
C ILE A 115 24.22 -17.05 9.75
N THR A 116 24.68 -15.83 9.46
CA THR A 116 26.12 -15.53 9.43
C THR A 116 26.78 -15.44 10.80
N ASP A 117 26.01 -15.20 11.84
CA ASP A 117 26.49 -15.17 13.22
C ASP A 117 26.79 -16.56 13.79
N ILE A 118 26.41 -17.63 13.11
CA ILE A 118 26.75 -19.00 13.51
C ILE A 118 28.28 -19.18 13.50
N ASP A 119 28.85 -19.56 14.65
CA ASP A 119 30.31 -19.71 14.84
C ASP A 119 30.97 -20.75 13.93
N SER A 120 30.20 -21.71 13.42
CA SER A 120 30.67 -22.75 12.50
C SER A 120 30.88 -22.24 11.06
N LEU A 121 30.43 -21.02 10.73
CA LEU A 121 30.66 -20.44 9.41
C LEU A 121 32.12 -19.95 9.29
N GLY A 122 32.89 -20.59 8.41
CA GLY A 122 34.26 -20.16 8.12
C GLY A 122 34.36 -18.71 7.62
N LYS A 123 35.47 -18.02 7.95
CA LYS A 123 35.72 -16.58 7.67
C LYS A 123 35.40 -16.16 6.23
N THR A 124 35.73 -16.98 5.24
CA THR A 124 35.45 -16.70 3.82
C THR A 124 33.96 -16.65 3.51
N ARG A 125 33.17 -17.55 4.10
CA ARG A 125 31.70 -17.60 3.91
C ARG A 125 31.02 -16.42 4.59
N LYS A 126 31.44 -16.06 5.83
CA LYS A 126 30.96 -14.85 6.52
C LYS A 126 31.17 -13.60 5.67
N ARG A 127 32.38 -13.41 5.12
CA ARG A 127 32.71 -12.26 4.27
C ARG A 127 31.88 -12.18 2.99
N ILE A 128 31.60 -13.32 2.34
CA ILE A 128 30.75 -13.35 1.14
C ILE A 128 29.31 -12.99 1.50
N ALA A 129 28.76 -13.57 2.57
CA ALA A 129 27.40 -13.30 3.01
C ALA A 129 27.20 -11.84 3.44
N HIS A 130 28.16 -11.25 4.16
CA HIS A 130 28.12 -9.83 4.53
C HIS A 130 28.09 -8.90 3.30
N ARG A 131 28.78 -9.27 2.20
CA ARG A 131 28.68 -8.52 0.93
C ARG A 131 27.28 -8.64 0.31
N PHE A 132 26.65 -9.80 0.37
CA PHE A 132 25.28 -9.99 -0.12
C PHE A 132 24.27 -9.19 0.71
N ILE A 133 24.38 -9.22 2.04
CA ILE A 133 23.53 -8.44 2.95
C ILE A 133 23.67 -6.94 2.65
N THR A 134 24.91 -6.46 2.47
CA THR A 134 25.17 -5.05 2.10
C THR A 134 24.57 -4.67 0.74
N LEU A 135 24.55 -5.59 -0.23
CA LEU A 135 23.95 -5.33 -1.53
C LEU A 135 22.42 -5.33 -1.46
N ALA A 136 21.84 -6.24 -0.68
CA ALA A 136 20.41 -6.33 -0.44
C ALA A 136 19.87 -5.05 0.22
N THR A 137 20.52 -4.58 1.29
CA THR A 137 20.12 -3.34 1.98
C THR A 137 20.25 -2.10 1.08
N LYS A 138 21.30 -2.03 0.25
CA LYS A 138 21.44 -0.96 -0.77
C LYS A 138 20.34 -1.03 -1.83
N PHE A 139 19.95 -2.22 -2.26
CA PHE A 139 18.86 -2.40 -3.20
C PHE A 139 17.51 -1.98 -2.60
N ALA A 140 17.22 -2.37 -1.35
CA ALA A 140 16.04 -1.92 -0.62
C ALA A 140 15.99 -0.38 -0.49
N ALA A 141 17.12 0.25 -0.15
CA ALA A 141 17.23 1.71 -0.11
C ALA A 141 16.99 2.36 -1.49
N SER A 142 17.44 1.73 -2.58
CA SER A 142 17.20 2.24 -3.95
C SER A 142 15.73 2.20 -4.34
N LEU A 143 14.97 1.19 -3.90
CA LEU A 143 13.54 1.09 -4.14
C LEU A 143 12.78 2.22 -3.45
N ARG A 144 13.22 2.64 -2.26
CA ARG A 144 12.66 3.76 -1.50
C ARG A 144 13.03 5.13 -2.05
N GLY A 145 13.89 5.21 -3.06
CA GLY A 145 14.41 6.47 -3.59
C GLY A 145 15.44 7.14 -2.67
N SER A 146 16.00 6.41 -1.70
CA SER A 146 16.99 6.91 -0.73
C SER A 146 18.42 6.86 -1.31
N HIS A 147 18.64 7.53 -2.44
CA HIS A 147 19.99 7.80 -2.93
C HIS A 147 20.21 9.31 -3.06
N GLU A 148 21.10 9.87 -2.24
CA GLU A 148 21.91 10.99 -2.68
C GLU A 148 22.73 10.49 -3.88
N ILE A 149 22.38 10.95 -5.08
CA ILE A 149 23.28 10.91 -6.22
C ILE A 149 24.40 11.91 -5.89
N LYS A 150 25.50 11.45 -5.29
CA LYS A 150 26.73 12.21 -5.33
C LYS A 150 27.37 11.97 -6.70
N SER A 151 27.29 13.01 -7.52
CA SER A 151 28.11 13.22 -8.72
C SER A 151 29.59 13.18 -8.40
#